data_AF-A0A3S4LZV0-F1
#
_entry.id   AF-A0A3S4LZV0-F1
#
_cell.length_a   1.000
_cell.length_b   1.000
_cell.length_c   1.000
_cell.angle_alpha   90.00
_cell.angle_beta   90.00
_cell.angle_gamma   90.00
#
_symmetry.space_group_name_H-M   'P 1'
#
loop_
_entity.id
_entity.type
_entity.pdbx_description
1 polymer ?
#
loop_
_entity_poly.entity_id
_entity_poly.type
_entity_poly.pdbx_seq_one_letter_code
_entity_poly.pdbx_strand_id
1 'polypeptide(L)'
;MKSLDASNKIVGFDIDLATALCKQMQAECTFTNHAFDSLIPALKFRKYDAVISGMDITPERSKQVAFSNPYYAKLRAGDCQKRHL
;
A
#
# COMPACT_ATOMS: atom_id res chain seq x y z
N MET A 1 -7.26 0.30 -0.03
CA MET A 1 -8.03 1.49 0.41
C MET A 1 -8.22 1.42 1.91
N LYS A 2 -7.96 2.50 2.65
CA LYS A 2 -8.24 2.61 4.09
C LYS A 2 -9.36 3.63 4.36
N SER A 3 -10.13 3.41 5.41
CA SER A 3 -11.21 4.28 5.92
C SER A 3 -11.14 4.34 7.45
N LEU A 4 -11.93 5.22 8.06
CA LEU A 4 -12.13 5.26 9.50
C LEU A 4 -13.51 4.68 9.84
N ASP A 5 -13.59 3.85 10.89
CA ASP A 5 -14.87 3.37 11.44
C ASP A 5 -15.48 4.36 12.44
N ALA A 6 -16.66 4.04 12.99
CA ALA A 6 -17.34 4.88 13.98
C ALA A 6 -16.56 5.08 15.29
N SER A 7 -15.56 4.24 15.56
CA SER A 7 -14.66 4.34 16.71
C SER A 7 -13.33 5.01 16.34
N ASN A 8 -13.25 5.63 15.17
CA ASN A 8 -12.05 6.29 14.65
C ASN A 8 -10.85 5.34 14.43
N LYS A 9 -11.10 4.03 14.26
CA LYS A 9 -10.07 3.06 13.92
C LYS A 9 -9.86 3.00 12.41
N ILE A 10 -8.61 2.82 12.00
CA ILE A 10 -8.27 2.64 10.58
C ILE A 10 -8.70 1.23 10.17
N VAL A 11 -9.56 1.15 9.17
CA VAL A 11 -10.14 -0.09 8.64
C VAL A 11 -10.06 -0.13 7.12
N GLY A 12 -10.38 -1.28 6.53
CA GLY A 12 -10.49 -1.47 5.09
C GLY A 12 -9.38 -2.36 4.52
N PHE A 13 -9.46 -2.59 3.22
CA PHE A 13 -8.65 -3.61 2.53
C PHE A 13 -7.14 -3.54 2.81
N ASP A 14 -6.55 -2.34 2.84
CA ASP A 14 -5.10 -2.22 3.10
C ASP A 14 -4.76 -2.66 4.54
N ILE A 15 -5.63 -2.40 5.51
CA ILE A 15 -5.42 -2.80 6.91
C ILE A 15 -5.62 -4.31 7.08
N ASP A 16 -6.63 -4.89 6.43
CA ASP A 16 -6.89 -6.33 6.49
C ASP A 16 -5.72 -7.11 5.88
N LEU A 17 -5.23 -6.67 4.71
CA LEU A 17 -4.09 -7.26 4.04
C LEU A 17 -2.82 -7.13 4.89
N ALA A 18 -2.54 -5.94 5.43
CA ALA A 18 -1.36 -5.75 6.27
C ALA A 18 -1.41 -6.61 7.53
N THR A 19 -2.57 -6.69 8.19
CA THR A 19 -2.77 -7.54 9.37
C THR A 19 -2.49 -9.01 9.06
N ALA A 20 -2.99 -9.51 7.91
CA ALA A 20 -2.73 -10.87 7.46
C ALA A 20 -1.24 -11.12 7.19
N LEU A 21 -0.55 -10.17 6.52
CA LEU A 21 0.89 -10.25 6.27
C LEU A 21 1.70 -10.27 7.56
N CYS A 22 1.40 -9.38 8.51
CA CYS A 22 2.07 -9.34 9.80
C CYS A 22 1.90 -10.65 10.58
N LYS A 23 0.72 -11.26 10.53
CA LYS A 23 0.48 -12.59 11.11
C LYS A 23 1.32 -13.67 10.44
N GLN A 24 1.43 -13.67 9.11
CA GLN A 24 2.26 -14.64 8.38
C GLN A 24 3.76 -14.46 8.67
N MET A 25 4.20 -13.22 8.83
CA MET A 25 5.58 -12.86 9.15
C MET A 25 5.92 -13.04 10.64
N GLN A 26 4.92 -13.34 11.48
CA GLN A 26 5.05 -13.36 12.94
C GLN A 26 5.63 -12.04 13.48
N ALA A 27 5.20 -10.92 12.89
CA ALA A 27 5.65 -9.58 13.24
C ALA A 27 4.55 -8.82 13.98
N GLU A 28 4.95 -7.97 14.93
CA GLU A 28 4.06 -6.99 15.53
C GLU A 28 3.99 -5.76 14.61
N CYS A 29 2.77 -5.36 14.26
CA CYS A 29 2.53 -4.24 13.34
C CYS A 29 1.64 -3.19 13.97
N THR A 30 2.09 -1.94 13.88
CA THR A 30 1.32 -0.76 14.25
C THR A 30 0.98 0.05 13.01
N PHE A 31 -0.25 0.57 12.94
CA PHE A 31 -0.72 1.31 11.77
C PHE A 31 -0.91 2.79 12.10
N THR A 32 -0.30 3.66 11.30
CA THR A 32 -0.50 5.11 11.38
C THR A 32 -1.04 5.65 10.06
N ASN A 33 -1.82 6.73 10.13
CA ASN A 33 -2.33 7.41 8.95
C ASN A 33 -1.54 8.70 8.68
N HIS A 34 -1.11 8.87 7.44
CA HIS A 34 -0.41 10.05 6.94
C HIS A 34 -0.94 10.44 5.55
N ALA A 35 -0.73 11.71 5.18
CA ALA A 35 -1.07 12.21 3.86
C ALA A 35 -0.27 11.46 2.78
N PHE A 36 -0.92 11.15 1.65
CA PHE A 36 -0.35 10.28 0.62
C PHE A 36 0.98 10.80 0.05
N ASP A 37 1.08 12.11 -0.17
CA ASP A 37 2.29 12.74 -0.72
C ASP A 37 3.49 12.68 0.24
N SER A 38 3.23 12.51 1.54
CA SER A 38 4.28 12.38 2.56
C SER A 38 4.84 10.97 2.69
N LEU A 39 4.23 9.97 2.04
CA LEU A 39 4.52 8.57 2.32
C LEU A 39 5.95 8.16 1.94
N ILE A 40 6.37 8.49 0.72
CA ILE A 40 7.72 8.15 0.23
C ILE A 40 8.81 8.92 1.00
N PRO A 41 8.72 10.26 1.19
CA PRO A 41 9.71 10.98 1.98
C PRO A 41 9.84 10.44 3.40
N ALA A 42 8.74 10.20 4.11
CA ALA A 42 8.79 9.73 5.49
C ALA A 42 9.29 8.28 5.62
N LEU A 43 9.03 7.41 4.63
CA LEU A 43 9.64 6.08 4.54
C LEU A 43 11.17 6.17 4.41
N LYS A 44 11.67 7.08 3.55
CA LYS A 44 13.11 7.30 3.40
C LYS A 44 13.78 7.82 4.66
N PHE A 45 13.07 8.63 5.44
CA PHE A 45 13.53 9.10 6.76
C PHE A 45 13.26 8.09 7.89
N ARG A 46 12.84 6.86 7.56
CA ARG A 46 12.57 5.77 8.51
C ARG A 46 11.61 6.15 9.64
N LYS A 47 10.60 6.96 9.35
CA LYS A 47 9.50 7.22 10.31
C LYS A 47 8.60 5.99 10.52
N TYR A 48 8.64 5.05 9.57
CA TYR A 48 7.99 3.75 9.60
C TYR A 48 8.70 2.84 8.57
N ASP A 49 8.42 1.54 8.64
CA ASP A 49 9.18 0.53 7.89
C ASP A 49 8.54 0.14 6.55
N ALA A 50 7.23 0.37 6.38
CA ALA A 50 6.49 -0.01 5.18
C ALA A 50 5.32 0.93 4.89
N VAL A 51 4.89 0.96 3.63
CA VAL A 51 3.71 1.71 3.17
C VAL A 51 2.75 0.76 2.45
N ILE A 52 1.50 0.73 2.89
CA ILE A 52 0.40 0.00 2.24
C ILE A 52 -0.79 0.94 2.04
N SER A 53 -0.91 1.48 0.83
CA SER A 53 -1.88 2.55 0.54
C SER A 53 -2.30 2.61 -0.93
N GLY A 54 -2.32 1.46 -1.63
CA GLY A 54 -2.68 1.40 -3.05
C GLY A 54 -1.78 2.24 -3.95
N MET A 55 -0.50 2.37 -3.58
CA MET A 55 0.46 3.19 -4.29
C MET A 55 0.86 2.54 -5.62
N ASP A 56 0.60 3.23 -6.72
CA ASP A 56 1.05 2.78 -8.03
C ASP A 56 2.58 2.78 -8.12
N ILE A 57 3.12 1.69 -8.67
CA ILE A 57 4.54 1.52 -8.98
C ILE A 57 4.83 2.34 -10.25
N THR A 58 5.67 3.37 -10.12
CA THR A 58 6.13 4.19 -11.25
C THR A 58 7.65 4.30 -11.25
N PRO A 59 8.29 4.55 -12.41
CA PRO A 59 9.74 4.71 -12.49
C PRO A 59 10.29 5.79 -11.53
N GLU A 60 9.54 6.88 -11.32
CA GLU A 60 9.93 7.98 -10.44
C GLU A 60 9.93 7.56 -8.97
N ARG A 61 8.98 6.72 -8.56
CA ARG A 61 8.88 6.22 -7.18
C ARG A 61 9.85 5.07 -6.93
N SER A 62 10.04 4.18 -7.90
CA SER A 62 10.97 3.04 -7.79
C SER A 62 12.44 3.47 -7.70
N LYS A 63 12.78 4.69 -8.14
CA LYS A 63 14.10 5.30 -7.90
C LYS A 63 14.32 5.70 -6.44
N GLN A 64 13.26 5.82 -5.65
CA GLN A 64 13.31 6.39 -4.30
C GLN A 64 13.16 5.33 -3.21
N VAL A 65 12.37 4.30 -3.46
CA VAL A 65 12.02 3.23 -2.51
C VAL A 65 11.86 1.90 -3.24
N ALA A 66 12.05 0.80 -2.52
CA ALA A 66 11.72 -0.53 -3.02
C ALA A 66 10.21 -0.77 -2.93
N PHE A 67 9.68 -1.56 -3.88
CA PHE A 67 8.28 -2.00 -3.88
C PHE A 67 8.21 -3.52 -3.69
N SER A 68 7.14 -4.00 -3.06
CA SER A 68 6.77 -5.41 -3.10
C SER A 68 6.27 -5.80 -4.49
N ASN A 69 5.94 -7.09 -4.65
CA ASN A 69 5.08 -7.50 -5.74
C ASN A 69 3.72 -6.78 -5.65
N PRO A 70 3.10 -6.41 -6.78
CA PRO A 70 1.78 -5.78 -6.77
C PRO A 70 0.75 -6.70 -6.12
N TYR A 71 0.00 -6.18 -5.14
CA TYR A 71 -1.08 -6.91 -4.47
C TYR A 71 -2.48 -6.59 -5.03
N TYR A 72 -2.58 -5.58 -5.89
CA TYR A 72 -3.81 -5.18 -6.56
C TYR A 72 -3.47 -4.64 -7.95
N ALA A 73 -4.14 -5.14 -8.99
CA ALA A 73 -3.99 -4.65 -10.35
C ALA A 73 -5.19 -3.76 -10.69
N LYS A 74 -4.93 -2.48 -10.98
CA LYS A 74 -5.91 -1.63 -11.66
C LYS A 74 -5.91 -2.01 -13.14
N LEU A 75 -7.02 -2.56 -13.62
CA LEU A 75 -7.27 -2.69 -15.05
C LEU A 75 -7.17 -1.28 -15.66
N ARG A 76 -6.17 -1.05 -16.51
CA ARG A 76 -6.08 0.20 -17.26
C ARG A 76 -7.07 0.14 -18.41
N ALA A 77 -7.57 1.29 -18.84
CA ALA A 77 -8.51 1.39 -19.97
C ALA A 77 -7.98 0.77 -21.28
N GLY A 78 -6.68 0.46 -21.38
CA GLY A 78 -6.08 -0.27 -22.52
C GLY A 78 -6.00 -1.80 -22.35
N ASP A 79 -6.27 -2.36 -21.17
CA ASP A 79 -6.12 -3.81 -20.91
C ASP A 79 -7.31 -4.63 -21.44
N CYS A 80 -8.40 -3.97 -21.86
CA CYS A 80 -9.56 -4.62 -22.46
C CYS A 80 -9.25 -5.18 -23.87
N GLN A 81 -8.26 -4.62 -24.59
CA GLN A 81 -7.94 -5.02 -25.97
C GLN A 81 -7.00 -6.23 -26.07
N LYS A 82 -6.39 -6.71 -24.98
CA LYS A 82 -5.42 -7.81 -25.03
C LYS A 82 -5.94 -9.18 -24.58
N ARG A 83 -7.22 -9.32 -24.24
CA ARG A 83 -7.82 -10.61 -23.83
C ARG A 83 -8.45 -11.42 -24.99
N HIS A 84 -8.08 -11.14 -26.24
CA HIS A 84 -8.57 -11.85 -27.43
C HIS A 84 -7.43 -12.34 -28.35
N LEU A 85 -6.38 -12.91 -27.75
CA LEU A 85 -5.48 -13.85 -28.44
C LEU A 85 -5.25 -15.06 -27.53
#